data_AF-A0A9X2EE21-F1
#
_entry.id   AF-A0A9X2EE21-F1
#
_cell.length_a   1.000
_cell.length_b   1.000
_cell.length_c   1.000
_cell.angle_alpha   90.00
_cell.angle_beta   90.00
_cell.angle_gamma   90.00
#
_symmetry.space_group_name_H-M   'P 1'
#
loop_
_entity.id
_entity.type
_entity.pdbx_description
1 polymer ?
#
loop_
_entity_poly.entity_id
_entity_poly.type
_entity_poly.pdbx_seq_one_letter_code
_entity_poly.pdbx_strand_id
1 'polypeptide(L)'
;MTLDQLIRMAKGGRSYAALSRDTGGTLGAARWQQLATKPLRGFPDPSSIASIAQALRVPERTVVLAIAESLGLQVDPQPALVDLIPDRARDLPPACIAAVLSTVDAMLAMQEARAE
;
A
#
# COMPACT_ATOMS: atom_id res chain seq x y z
N MET A 1 -3.87 5.45 -1.46
CA MET A 1 -3.08 5.50 -2.71
C MET A 1 -3.83 4.78 -3.83
N THR A 2 -4.14 5.47 -4.94
CA THR A 2 -4.80 4.89 -6.12
C THR A 2 -3.83 4.11 -7.02
N LEU A 3 -4.35 3.25 -7.92
CA LEU A 3 -3.53 2.43 -8.83
C LEU A 3 -2.64 3.27 -9.77
N ASP A 4 -3.15 4.39 -10.29
CA ASP A 4 -2.38 5.28 -11.16
C ASP A 4 -1.24 5.99 -10.41
N GLN A 5 -1.43 6.31 -9.12
CA GLN A 5 -0.40 6.85 -8.25
C GLN A 5 0.66 5.79 -7.96
N LEU A 6 0.23 4.57 -7.60
CA LEU A 6 1.11 3.43 -7.38
C LEU A 6 1.99 3.14 -8.61
N ILE A 7 1.40 3.12 -9.80
CA ILE A 7 2.16 2.93 -11.05
C ILE A 7 3.17 4.07 -11.24
N ARG A 8 2.77 5.32 -11.05
CA ARG A 8 3.68 6.48 -11.20
C ARG A 8 4.88 6.41 -10.26
N MET A 9 4.65 6.08 -8.99
CA MET A 9 5.69 5.96 -7.97
C MET A 9 6.63 4.77 -8.25
N ALA A 10 6.06 3.58 -8.45
CA ALA A 10 6.85 2.35 -8.59
C ALA A 10 7.55 2.22 -9.95
N LYS A 11 7.03 2.83 -11.02
CA LYS A 11 7.62 2.78 -12.37
C LYS A 11 9.04 3.37 -12.39
N GLY A 12 9.35 4.38 -11.57
CA GLY A 12 10.73 4.84 -11.33
C GLY A 12 11.54 5.12 -12.60
N GLY A 13 10.92 5.73 -13.63
CA GLY A 13 11.56 6.02 -14.92
C GLY A 13 11.51 4.92 -15.98
N ARG A 14 11.13 3.67 -15.63
CA ARG A 14 10.95 2.57 -16.59
C ARG A 14 9.86 2.93 -17.61
N SER A 15 9.96 2.49 -18.87
CA SER A 15 8.87 2.69 -19.84
C SER A 15 7.73 1.68 -19.63
N TYR A 16 6.53 1.93 -20.18
CA TYR A 16 5.45 0.93 -20.14
C TYR A 16 5.81 -0.34 -20.94
N ALA A 17 6.65 -0.21 -21.96
CA ALA A 17 7.21 -1.35 -22.68
C ALA A 17 8.20 -2.16 -21.82
N ALA A 18 8.94 -1.51 -20.91
CA ALA A 18 9.75 -2.21 -19.93
C ALA A 18 8.88 -3.00 -18.93
N LEU A 19 7.83 -2.38 -18.39
CA LEU A 19 6.90 -3.08 -17.48
C LEU A 19 6.20 -4.28 -18.16
N SER A 20 5.86 -4.15 -19.45
CA SER A 20 5.28 -5.25 -20.22
C SER A 20 6.25 -6.43 -20.37
N ARG A 21 7.54 -6.15 -20.57
CA ARG A 21 8.58 -7.18 -20.63
C ARG A 21 8.79 -7.86 -19.27
N ASP A 22 8.71 -7.11 -18.18
CA ASP A 22 8.84 -7.65 -16.82
C ASP A 22 7.77 -8.70 -16.50
N THR A 23 6.61 -8.65 -17.18
CA THR A 23 5.52 -9.64 -17.04
C THR A 23 5.47 -10.67 -18.17
N GLY A 24 6.52 -10.79 -18.99
CA GLY A 24 6.51 -11.69 -20.15
C GLY A 24 5.43 -11.36 -21.21
N GLY A 25 4.94 -10.12 -21.24
CA GLY A 25 3.90 -9.68 -22.17
C GLY A 25 2.45 -9.90 -21.72
N THR A 26 2.22 -10.49 -20.55
CA THR A 26 0.86 -10.70 -19.99
C THR A 26 0.05 -9.41 -19.94
N LEU A 27 0.69 -8.28 -19.58
CA LEU A 27 0.13 -6.94 -19.73
C LEU A 27 0.89 -6.17 -20.81
N GLY A 28 0.23 -5.91 -21.93
CA GLY A 28 0.79 -5.08 -23.00
C GLY A 28 1.04 -3.62 -22.58
N ALA A 29 1.95 -2.92 -23.27
CA ALA A 29 2.29 -1.53 -22.97
C ALA A 29 1.07 -0.57 -23.04
N ALA A 30 0.15 -0.80 -23.98
CA ALA A 30 -1.09 -0.02 -24.08
C ALA A 30 -2.01 -0.21 -22.86
N ARG A 31 -2.05 -1.42 -22.30
CA ARG A 31 -2.82 -1.72 -21.09
C ARG A 31 -2.20 -1.03 -19.88
N TRP A 32 -0.87 -1.06 -19.75
CA TRP A 32 -0.15 -0.30 -18.74
C TRP A 32 -0.42 1.21 -18.80
N GLN A 33 -0.41 1.77 -20.01
CA GLN A 33 -0.77 3.17 -20.21
C GLN A 33 -2.22 3.44 -19.79
N GLN A 34 -3.16 2.59 -20.20
CA GLN A 34 -4.56 2.72 -19.80
C GLN A 34 -4.73 2.71 -18.27
N LEU A 35 -4.09 1.76 -17.57
CA LEU A 35 -4.15 1.66 -16.11
C LEU A 35 -3.56 2.89 -15.41
N ALA A 36 -2.59 3.56 -16.03
CA ALA A 36 -1.92 4.72 -15.47
C ALA A 36 -2.62 6.06 -15.79
N THR A 37 -3.47 6.13 -16.81
CA THR A 37 -4.03 7.40 -17.29
C THR A 37 -5.55 7.46 -17.36
N LYS A 38 -6.25 6.32 -17.37
CA LYS A 38 -7.71 6.28 -17.48
C LYS A 38 -8.34 5.81 -16.18
N PRO A 39 -9.53 6.32 -15.83
CA PRO A 39 -10.31 5.81 -14.70
C PRO A 39 -10.57 4.31 -14.85
N LEU A 40 -10.38 3.57 -13.76
CA LEU A 40 -10.70 2.16 -13.70
C LEU A 40 -12.22 1.98 -13.63
N ARG A 41 -12.76 0.99 -14.35
CA ARG A 41 -14.21 0.70 -14.35
C ARG A 41 -14.58 -0.54 -13.56
N GLY A 42 -13.59 -1.32 -13.15
CA GLY A 42 -13.77 -2.55 -12.38
C GLY A 42 -12.41 -3.19 -12.10
N PHE A 43 -12.44 -4.27 -11.33
CA PHE A 43 -11.24 -5.03 -11.02
C PHE A 43 -10.69 -5.73 -12.28
N PRO A 44 -9.37 -5.68 -12.52
CA PRO A 44 -8.70 -6.61 -13.39
C PRO A 44 -8.85 -8.05 -12.87
N ASP A 45 -8.66 -9.03 -13.74
CA ASP A 45 -8.62 -10.43 -13.33
C ASP A 45 -7.42 -10.73 -12.42
N PRO A 46 -7.43 -11.84 -11.65
CA PRO A 46 -6.35 -12.19 -10.73
C PRO A 46 -4.97 -12.29 -11.40
N SER A 47 -4.88 -12.79 -12.63
CA SER A 47 -3.59 -12.92 -13.34
C SER A 47 -3.02 -11.55 -13.73
N SER A 48 -3.90 -10.60 -14.09
CA SER A 48 -3.53 -9.20 -14.29
C SER A 48 -3.03 -8.57 -12.99
N ILE A 49 -3.69 -8.81 -11.85
CA ILE A 49 -3.28 -8.28 -10.54
C ILE A 49 -1.89 -8.80 -10.16
N ALA A 50 -1.66 -10.12 -10.28
CA ALA A 50 -0.36 -10.74 -10.03
C ALA A 50 0.74 -10.16 -10.94
N SER A 51 0.43 -9.97 -12.22
CA SER A 51 1.36 -9.35 -13.19
C SER A 51 1.69 -7.90 -12.84
N ILE A 52 0.70 -7.12 -12.38
CA ILE A 52 0.93 -5.74 -11.92
C ILE A 52 1.85 -5.75 -10.69
N ALA A 53 1.57 -6.61 -9.72
CA ALA A 53 2.37 -6.74 -8.51
C ALA A 53 3.83 -7.10 -8.83
N GLN A 54 4.03 -8.08 -9.71
CA GLN A 54 5.35 -8.50 -10.18
C GLN A 54 6.11 -7.36 -10.86
N ALA A 55 5.48 -6.68 -11.84
CA ALA A 55 6.13 -5.60 -12.58
C ALA A 55 6.48 -4.40 -11.69
N LEU A 56 5.59 -4.05 -10.77
CA LEU A 56 5.80 -2.94 -9.85
C LEU A 56 6.65 -3.30 -8.64
N ARG A 57 6.96 -4.59 -8.44
CA ARG A 57 7.72 -5.12 -7.29
C ARG A 57 7.08 -4.75 -5.95
N VAL A 58 5.77 -4.90 -5.86
CA VAL A 58 4.98 -4.67 -4.64
C VAL A 58 4.12 -5.88 -4.31
N PRO A 59 3.69 -6.08 -3.07
CA PRO A 59 2.74 -7.16 -2.74
C PRO A 59 1.42 -7.02 -3.50
N GLU A 60 0.79 -8.15 -3.87
CA GLU A 60 -0.53 -8.16 -4.52
C GLU A 60 -1.59 -7.41 -3.70
N ARG A 61 -1.53 -7.52 -2.36
CA ARG A 61 -2.38 -6.75 -1.45
C ARG A 61 -2.32 -5.26 -1.75
N THR A 62 -1.13 -4.69 -1.92
CA THR A 62 -0.96 -3.26 -2.23
C THR A 62 -1.64 -2.88 -3.54
N VAL A 63 -1.56 -3.74 -4.55
CA VAL A 63 -2.24 -3.53 -5.84
C VAL A 63 -3.77 -3.58 -5.67
N VAL A 64 -4.28 -4.57 -4.94
CA VAL A 64 -5.72 -4.73 -4.68
C VAL A 64 -6.29 -3.52 -3.95
N LEU A 65 -5.62 -3.05 -2.89
CA LEU A 65 -6.05 -1.85 -2.14
C LEU A 65 -6.02 -0.61 -3.05
N ALA A 66 -4.99 -0.47 -3.88
CA ALA A 66 -4.90 0.65 -4.82
C ALA A 66 -5.98 0.62 -5.91
N ILE A 67 -6.37 -0.57 -6.38
CA ILE A 67 -7.51 -0.76 -7.29
C ILE A 67 -8.81 -0.38 -6.59
N ALA A 68 -9.03 -0.85 -5.37
CA ALA A 68 -10.23 -0.55 -4.60
C ALA A 68 -10.39 0.96 -4.39
N GLU A 69 -9.33 1.66 -3.99
CA GLU A 69 -9.33 3.12 -3.91
C GLU A 69 -9.59 3.80 -5.27
N SER A 70 -8.98 3.32 -6.36
CA SER A 70 -9.25 3.82 -7.72
C SER A 70 -10.72 3.66 -8.15
N LEU A 71 -11.44 2.72 -7.58
CA LEU A 71 -12.87 2.49 -7.81
C LEU A 71 -13.77 3.26 -6.83
N GLY A 72 -13.19 4.08 -5.95
CA GLY A 72 -13.90 4.88 -4.96
C GLY A 72 -14.32 4.11 -3.72
N LEU A 73 -13.80 2.89 -3.51
CA LEU A 73 -13.98 2.18 -2.25
C LEU A 73 -13.12 2.86 -1.18
N GLN A 74 -13.71 3.12 -0.01
CA GLN A 74 -12.93 3.56 1.14
C GLN A 74 -12.21 2.37 1.72
N VAL A 75 -10.89 2.37 1.53
CA VAL A 75 -9.99 1.35 2.06
C VAL A 75 -9.21 2.02 3.15
N ASP A 76 -9.63 1.82 4.39
CA ASP A 76 -8.87 2.35 5.50
C ASP A 76 -7.50 1.64 5.54
N PRO A 77 -6.39 2.39 5.66
CA PRO A 77 -5.13 1.77 6.02
C PRO A 77 -5.33 0.98 7.31
N GLN A 78 -4.49 -0.03 7.52
CA GLN A 78 -4.48 -0.77 8.79
C GLN A 78 -4.47 0.27 9.92
N PRO A 79 -5.41 0.19 10.89
CA PRO A 79 -5.56 1.22 11.90
C PRO A 79 -4.21 1.43 12.57
N ALA A 80 -3.75 2.68 12.59
CA ALA A 80 -2.58 3.03 13.35
C ALA A 80 -2.84 2.70 14.82
N LEU A 81 -1.79 2.53 15.62
CA LEU A 81 -1.97 2.21 17.05
C LEU A 81 -2.93 3.20 17.73
N VAL A 82 -2.88 4.48 17.36
CA VAL A 82 -3.79 5.53 17.86
C VAL A 82 -5.26 5.26 17.55
N ASP A 83 -5.58 4.64 16.41
CA ASP A 83 -6.95 4.31 16.00
C ASP A 83 -7.50 3.11 16.79
N LEU A 84 -6.62 2.33 17.42
CA LEU A 84 -6.98 1.20 18.27
C LEU A 84 -7.12 1.58 19.75
N ILE A 85 -6.70 2.79 20.13
CA ILE A 85 -6.82 3.29 21.50
C ILE A 85 -8.28 3.74 21.71
N PRO A 86 -9.03 3.13 22.64
CA PRO A 86 -10.43 3.51 22.86
C PRO A 86 -10.53 4.91 23.49
N ASP A 87 -11.58 5.67 23.17
CA ASP A 87 -11.76 7.07 23.62
C ASP A 87 -11.60 7.27 25.13
N ARG A 88 -12.05 6.28 25.93
CA ARG A 88 -11.90 6.26 27.40
C ARG A 88 -10.44 6.34 27.88
N ALA A 89 -9.47 6.06 27.02
CA ALA A 89 -8.06 6.19 27.36
C ALA A 89 -7.63 7.65 27.57
N ARG A 90 -8.43 8.62 27.13
CA ARG A 90 -8.21 10.05 27.39
C ARG A 90 -8.18 10.37 28.89
N ASP A 91 -8.90 9.60 29.70
CA ASP A 91 -9.04 9.82 31.14
C ASP A 91 -8.06 8.96 31.97
N LEU A 92 -7.03 8.38 31.33
CA LEU A 92 -6.04 7.59 32.05
C LEU A 92 -5.25 8.45 33.05
N PRO A 93 -5.00 7.93 34.26
CA PRO A 93 -4.13 8.60 35.21
C PRO A 93 -2.72 8.80 34.63
N PRO A 94 -1.99 9.86 35.03
CA PRO A 94 -0.64 10.14 34.52
C PRO A 94 0.34 8.97 34.64
N ALA A 95 0.24 8.19 35.71
CA ALA A 95 1.07 6.99 35.91
C ALA A 95 0.79 5.90 34.85
N CYS A 96 -0.47 5.72 34.44
CA CYS A 96 -0.82 4.78 33.38
C CYS A 96 -0.34 5.26 32.01
N ILE A 97 -0.45 6.56 31.74
CA ILE A 97 0.09 7.17 30.51
C ILE A 97 1.60 6.94 30.42
N ALA A 98 2.33 7.21 31.52
CA ALA A 98 3.78 6.99 31.57
C ALA A 98 4.17 5.53 31.29
N ALA A 99 3.42 4.55 31.82
CA ALA A 99 3.67 3.14 31.57
C ALA A 99 3.43 2.73 30.11
N VAL A 100 2.37 3.26 29.47
CA VAL A 100 2.09 3.05 28.05
C VAL A 100 3.22 3.63 27.20
N LEU A 101 3.63 4.88 27.46
CA LEU A 101 4.72 5.54 26.73
C LEU A 101 6.02 4.75 26.85
N SER A 102 6.40 4.34 28.08
CA SER A 102 7.60 3.53 28.30
C SER A 102 7.59 2.22 27.52
N THR A 103 6.42 1.59 27.33
CA THR A 103 6.28 0.37 26.55
C THR A 103 6.46 0.64 25.06
N VAL A 104 5.84 1.71 24.55
CA VAL A 104 5.96 2.13 23.15
C VAL A 104 7.42 2.49 22.82
N ASP A 105 8.09 3.25 23.67
CA ASP A 105 9.50 3.62 23.49
C ASP A 105 10.41 2.38 23.42
N ALA A 106 10.19 1.40 24.29
CA ALA A 106 10.91 0.14 24.25
C ALA A 106 10.66 -0.64 22.95
N MET A 107 9.43 -0.65 22.45
CA MET A 107 9.09 -1.28 21.16
C MET A 107 9.77 -0.61 19.97
N LEU A 108 9.84 0.72 19.97
CA LEU A 108 10.51 1.48 18.91
C LEU A 108 12.02 1.22 18.91
N ALA A 109 12.66 1.25 20.08
CA ALA A 109 14.08 0.92 20.23
C ALA A 109 14.41 -0.51 19.72
N MET A 110 13.52 -1.48 19.96
CA MET A 110 13.68 -2.85 19.43
C MET A 110 13.54 -2.94 17.91
N GLN A 111 12.79 -2.04 17.26
CA GLN A 111 12.67 -2.00 15.81
C GLN A 111 13.91 -1.42 15.15
N GLU A 112 14.49 -0.37 15.73
CA GLU A 112 15.72 0.26 15.24
C GLU A 112 16.90 -0.73 15.31
N ALA A 113 17.04 -1.45 16.43
CA ALA A 113 18.08 -2.46 16.59
C ALA A 113 17.96 -3.68 15.65
N ARG A 114 16.81 -3.88 14.99
CA ARG A 114 16.61 -4.94 13.98
C ARG A 114 16.86 -4.46 12.55
N ALA A 115 16.98 -3.15 12.34
CA ALA A 115 17.21 -2.55 11.03
C ALA A 115 18.71 -2.37 10.72
N GLU A 116 19.58 -2.56 11.71
CA GLU A 116 21.06 -2.58 11.62
C GLU A 116 21.60 -4.01 11.45
#